data_AF-T1BMX8-F1
#
_entry.id   AF-T1BMX8-F1
#
_cell.length_a   1.000
_cell.length_b   1.000
_cell.length_c   1.000
_cell.angle_alpha   90.00
_cell.angle_beta   90.00
_cell.angle_gamma   90.00
#
_symmetry.space_group_name_H-M   'P 1'
#
loop_
_entity.id
_entity.type
_entity.pdbx_description
1 polymer ?
#
loop_
_entity_poly.entity_id
_entity_poly.type
_entity_poly.pdbx_seq_one_letter_code
_entity_poly.pdbx_strand_id
1 'polypeptide(L)'
;LTRRGFILGRMAKPQRRLESWITGAVLRAARAPIVGEVKAPGTFEGGDFIPGGEWALLGVGDRTNGSAVRQILRMPLGYDEIAVVEQPTHPLLPPGDRDPMINMHLDTYVNLAGHDVAVGSELLLNVARTQVYRRRGPRMARVERTTTLADYLRRKGVEVVPISTIEQMSYASNFLATRDHHIVAVDVGRTAERVLGHLARVARRRPARYGRLYRTARRELTDLRSSGELFPRTPMLRAAGVTVRSLPLEEITGGYGGAHCLTCVQRRQ
;
A
#
# COMPACT_ATOMS: atom_id res chain seq x y z
N LEU A 1 4.68 9.64 7.26
CA LEU A 1 4.82 10.36 8.55
C LEU A 1 4.53 9.41 9.70
N THR A 2 5.26 9.50 10.81
CA THR A 2 5.02 8.73 12.05
C THR A 2 4.43 9.65 13.12
N ARG A 3 4.02 9.13 14.28
CA ARG A 3 3.52 9.96 15.39
C ARG A 3 4.58 10.92 15.94
N ARG A 4 5.87 10.64 15.73
CA ARG A 4 6.98 11.48 16.22
C ARG A 4 7.74 12.22 15.13
N GLY A 5 7.35 12.06 13.86
CA GLY A 5 7.98 12.75 12.73
C GLY A 5 8.30 11.88 11.51
N PHE A 6 9.10 12.41 10.60
CA PHE A 6 9.46 11.78 9.33
C PHE A 6 10.57 10.75 9.48
N ILE A 7 10.43 9.62 8.76
CA ILE A 7 11.54 8.72 8.47
C ILE A 7 12.06 9.12 7.10
N LEU A 8 13.32 9.54 7.01
CA LEU A 8 13.95 9.78 5.72
C LEU A 8 14.31 8.44 5.09
N GLY A 9 13.70 8.15 3.94
CA GLY A 9 13.94 6.91 3.20
C GLY A 9 15.25 6.89 2.44
N ARG A 10 15.58 5.70 1.94
CA ARG A 10 16.63 5.46 0.97
C ARG A 10 16.02 4.62 -0.15
N MET A 11 15.69 5.27 -1.26
CA MET A 11 14.98 4.62 -2.35
C MET A 11 15.73 3.39 -2.87
N ALA A 12 15.00 2.31 -3.17
CA ALA A 12 15.59 1.05 -3.61
C ALA A 12 16.29 1.22 -4.96
N LYS A 13 15.61 1.92 -5.87
CA LYS A 13 16.11 2.21 -7.21
C LYS A 13 17.12 3.37 -7.17
N PRO A 14 18.38 3.19 -7.64
CA PRO A 14 19.42 4.21 -7.54
C PRO A 14 19.01 5.58 -8.11
N GLN A 15 18.29 5.61 -9.23
CA GLN A 15 17.84 6.84 -9.88
C GLN A 15 16.92 7.70 -9.01
N ARG A 16 16.27 7.11 -8.00
CA ARG A 16 15.36 7.82 -7.09
C ARG A 16 16.04 8.31 -5.80
N ARG A 17 17.29 7.92 -5.53
CA ARG A 17 17.94 8.19 -4.23
C ARG A 17 18.16 9.69 -3.97
N LEU A 18 18.30 10.49 -5.03
CA LEU A 18 18.44 11.93 -4.91
C LEU A 18 17.15 12.59 -4.38
N GLU A 19 15.97 12.02 -4.66
CA GLU A 19 14.67 12.52 -4.17
C GLU A 19 14.64 12.63 -2.65
N SER A 20 15.14 11.59 -1.95
CA SER A 20 15.17 11.57 -0.48
C SER A 20 16.18 12.56 0.11
N TRP A 21 17.29 12.81 -0.59
CA TRP A 21 18.27 13.81 -0.17
C TRP A 21 17.69 15.22 -0.28
N ILE A 22 17.09 15.57 -1.43
CA ILE A 22 16.44 16.87 -1.65
C ILE A 22 15.32 17.09 -0.63
N THR A 23 14.41 16.13 -0.52
CA THR A 23 13.28 16.20 0.42
C THR A 23 13.77 16.33 1.86
N GLY A 24 14.81 15.58 2.23
CA GLY A 24 15.44 15.68 3.55
C GLY A 24 16.07 17.04 3.83
N ALA A 25 16.66 17.70 2.82
CA ALA A 25 17.19 19.05 2.97
C ALA A 25 16.05 20.06 3.21
N VAL A 26 14.95 19.98 2.44
CA VAL A 26 13.77 20.83 2.61
C VAL A 26 13.13 20.64 3.99
N LEU A 27 12.93 19.38 4.43
CA LEU A 27 12.35 19.08 5.74
C LEU A 27 13.21 19.63 6.89
N ARG A 28 14.54 19.52 6.80
CA ARG A 28 15.46 20.08 7.80
C ARG A 28 15.41 21.61 7.83
N ALA A 29 15.42 22.26 6.66
CA ALA A 29 15.29 23.71 6.55
C ALA A 29 13.96 24.21 7.15
N ALA A 30 12.88 23.45 6.93
CA ALA A 30 11.56 23.70 7.51
C ALA A 30 11.43 23.32 9.00
N ARG A 31 12.49 22.83 9.64
CA ARG A 31 12.50 22.34 11.04
C ARG A 31 11.43 21.26 11.30
N ALA A 32 11.09 20.48 10.29
CA ALA A 32 10.16 19.37 10.44
C ALA A 32 10.78 18.26 11.33
N PRO A 33 10.00 17.61 12.20
CA PRO A 33 10.52 16.58 13.09
C PRO A 33 10.95 15.36 12.27
N ILE A 34 12.21 14.94 12.40
CA ILE A 34 12.76 13.75 11.73
C ILE A 34 13.14 12.73 12.81
N VAL A 35 12.53 11.55 12.78
CA VAL A 35 12.78 10.48 13.78
C VAL A 35 13.99 9.63 13.43
N GLY A 36 14.42 9.65 12.18
CA GLY A 36 15.59 8.91 11.72
C GLY A 36 15.71 8.90 10.20
N GLU A 37 16.83 8.37 9.73
CA GLU A 37 17.14 8.19 8.31
C GLU A 37 17.62 6.77 8.09
N VAL A 38 17.07 6.09 7.08
CA VAL A 38 17.50 4.74 6.70
C VAL A 38 18.82 4.83 5.95
N LYS A 39 19.84 4.13 6.47
CA LYS A 39 21.19 4.08 5.88
C LYS A 39 21.42 2.75 5.15
N ALA A 40 22.38 2.75 4.22
CA ALA A 40 22.81 1.53 3.54
C ALA A 40 23.23 0.44 4.56
N PRO A 41 22.96 -0.86 4.30
CA PRO A 41 22.34 -1.42 3.09
C PRO A 41 20.80 -1.37 3.10
N GLY A 42 20.18 -0.63 4.02
CA GLY A 42 18.73 -0.44 4.08
C GLY A 42 18.18 0.30 2.87
N THR A 43 17.01 -0.13 2.38
CA THR A 43 16.17 0.61 1.44
C THR A 43 14.78 0.74 2.03
N PHE A 44 14.18 1.91 1.91
CA PHE A 44 12.84 2.21 2.44
C PHE A 44 12.14 3.23 1.54
N GLU A 45 10.91 2.91 1.16
CA GLU A 45 10.02 3.80 0.41
C GLU A 45 8.72 4.02 1.20
N GLY A 46 8.16 5.24 1.14
CA GLY A 46 7.07 5.65 2.04
C GLY A 46 5.76 4.89 1.87
N GLY A 47 5.49 4.34 0.69
CA GLY A 47 4.29 3.54 0.40
C GLY A 47 4.22 2.23 1.21
N ASP A 48 5.33 1.82 1.84
CA ASP A 48 5.36 0.67 2.73
C ASP A 48 5.06 1.03 4.20
N PHE A 49 4.74 2.27 4.54
CA PHE A 49 4.43 2.65 5.92
C PHE A 49 3.03 3.25 6.05
N ILE A 50 2.14 2.53 6.73
CA ILE A 50 0.74 2.94 6.93
C ILE A 50 0.45 3.10 8.43
N PRO A 51 0.28 4.33 8.94
CA PRO A 51 -0.17 4.59 10.30
C PRO A 51 -1.62 4.14 10.52
N GLY A 52 -1.89 3.35 11.55
CA GLY A 52 -3.21 2.87 11.96
C GLY A 52 -3.66 3.40 13.33
N GLY A 53 -3.29 4.64 13.67
CA GLY A 53 -3.53 5.23 14.98
C GLY A 53 -2.48 4.78 16.01
N GLU A 54 -2.83 3.86 16.91
CA GLU A 54 -1.93 3.36 17.97
C GLU A 54 -0.93 2.29 17.48
N TRP A 55 -1.18 1.75 16.29
CA TRP A 55 -0.33 0.78 15.62
C TRP A 55 0.06 1.27 14.22
N ALA A 56 1.01 0.59 13.57
CA ALA A 56 1.37 0.86 12.19
C ALA A 56 1.67 -0.42 11.41
N LEU A 57 1.48 -0.37 10.10
CA LEU A 57 1.99 -1.39 9.19
C LEU A 57 3.32 -0.92 8.59
N LEU A 58 4.24 -1.87 8.41
CA LEU A 58 5.51 -1.68 7.73
C LEU A 58 5.74 -2.81 6.71
N GLY A 59 5.63 -2.50 5.42
CA GLY A 59 5.93 -3.43 4.34
C GLY A 59 7.41 -3.83 4.29
N VAL A 60 7.67 -5.09 3.91
CA VAL A 60 9.00 -5.60 3.58
C VAL A 60 8.96 -6.39 2.28
N GLY A 61 9.81 -6.02 1.32
CA GLY A 61 9.80 -6.55 -0.04
C GLY A 61 10.86 -5.88 -0.92
N ASP A 62 10.55 -5.70 -2.20
CA ASP A 62 11.47 -5.18 -3.21
C ASP A 62 11.88 -3.71 -3.00
N ARG A 63 10.99 -2.90 -2.41
CA ARG A 63 11.22 -1.46 -2.18
C ARG A 63 11.73 -1.17 -0.78
N THR A 64 11.15 -1.82 0.23
CA THR A 64 11.61 -1.76 1.62
C THR A 64 12.24 -3.07 2.06
N ASN A 65 13.55 -3.10 2.33
CA ASN A 65 14.23 -4.36 2.65
C ASN A 65 14.34 -4.64 4.16
N GLY A 66 14.71 -5.87 4.52
CA GLY A 66 14.83 -6.28 5.92
C GLY A 66 15.88 -5.49 6.73
N SER A 67 16.90 -4.90 6.10
CA SER A 67 17.85 -4.02 6.80
C SER A 67 17.19 -2.72 7.23
N ALA A 68 16.37 -2.13 6.36
CA ALA A 68 15.59 -0.95 6.72
C ALA A 68 14.56 -1.25 7.82
N VAL A 69 13.85 -2.38 7.74
CA VAL A 69 12.92 -2.80 8.81
C VAL A 69 13.62 -2.85 10.17
N ARG A 70 14.81 -3.47 10.24
CA ARG A 70 15.59 -3.52 11.49
C ARG A 70 16.04 -2.14 11.99
N GLN A 71 16.28 -1.18 11.10
CA GLN A 71 16.61 0.19 11.50
C GLN A 71 15.36 0.92 12.01
N ILE A 72 14.27 0.85 11.25
CA ILE A 72 12.99 1.51 11.56
C ILE A 72 12.41 1.03 12.90
N LEU A 73 12.45 -0.28 13.18
CA LEU A 73 11.96 -0.84 14.46
C LEU A 73 12.75 -0.35 15.70
N ARG A 74 13.94 0.24 15.51
CA ARG A 74 14.75 0.85 16.59
C ARG A 74 14.52 2.36 16.73
N MET A 75 13.86 2.99 15.76
CA MET A 75 13.58 4.43 15.80
C MET A 75 12.45 4.74 16.79
N PRO A 76 12.45 5.94 17.39
CA PRO A 76 11.37 6.37 18.28
C PRO A 76 10.16 6.80 17.44
N LEU A 77 9.39 5.84 16.90
CA LEU A 77 8.27 6.13 15.99
C LEU A 77 6.98 6.58 16.70
N GLY A 78 6.87 6.27 18.00
CA GLY A 78 5.69 6.58 18.81
C GLY A 78 4.54 5.56 18.73
N TYR A 79 4.79 4.34 18.25
CA TYR A 79 3.79 3.25 18.25
C TYR A 79 4.15 2.18 19.27
N ASP A 80 3.15 1.51 19.84
CA ASP A 80 3.37 0.36 20.73
C ASP A 80 3.33 -0.98 20.02
N GLU A 81 2.78 -0.99 18.80
CA GLU A 81 2.75 -2.16 17.94
C GLU A 81 3.03 -1.81 16.48
N ILE A 82 3.87 -2.61 15.83
CA ILE A 82 4.13 -2.52 14.39
C ILE A 82 3.97 -3.91 13.79
N ALA A 83 3.10 -4.04 12.79
CA ALA A 83 2.98 -5.24 11.99
C ALA A 83 3.88 -5.12 10.75
N VAL A 84 4.90 -5.96 10.68
CA VAL A 84 5.77 -6.06 9.50
C VAL A 84 5.12 -7.00 8.50
N VAL A 85 4.79 -6.51 7.31
CA VAL A 85 4.04 -7.23 6.28
C VAL A 85 4.97 -7.63 5.14
N GLU A 86 5.17 -8.93 4.94
CA GLU A 86 5.93 -9.44 3.80
C GLU A 86 5.13 -9.24 2.51
N GLN A 87 5.76 -8.62 1.50
CA GLN A 87 5.19 -8.44 0.17
C GLN A 87 4.83 -9.81 -0.43
N PRO A 88 3.54 -10.10 -0.64
CA PRO A 88 3.14 -11.41 -1.14
C PRO A 88 3.46 -11.57 -2.62
N THR A 89 3.69 -12.82 -3.05
CA THR A 89 3.57 -13.16 -4.48
C THR A 89 2.09 -13.11 -4.87
N HIS A 90 1.76 -12.46 -6.00
CA HIS A 90 0.38 -12.41 -6.48
C HIS A 90 -0.13 -13.82 -6.85
N PRO A 91 -1.21 -14.35 -6.23
CA PRO A 91 -1.63 -15.75 -6.43
C PRO A 91 -2.07 -16.12 -7.84
N LEU A 92 -2.31 -15.12 -8.72
CA LEU A 92 -2.60 -15.34 -10.14
C LEU A 92 -1.35 -15.45 -11.03
N LEU A 93 -0.15 -15.29 -10.47
CA LEU A 93 1.11 -15.65 -11.13
C LEU A 93 1.48 -17.11 -10.86
N PRO A 94 2.37 -17.72 -11.66
CA PRO A 94 2.91 -19.04 -11.36
C PRO A 94 3.56 -19.10 -9.97
N PRO A 95 3.48 -20.24 -9.27
CA PRO A 95 4.16 -20.43 -7.99
C PRO A 95 5.66 -20.10 -8.08
N GLY A 96 6.17 -19.34 -7.12
CA GLY A 96 7.58 -18.92 -7.10
C GLY A 96 7.92 -17.75 -8.04
N ASP A 97 7.03 -17.36 -8.95
CA ASP A 97 7.25 -16.21 -9.84
C ASP A 97 6.79 -14.92 -9.15
N ARG A 98 7.70 -13.95 -9.00
CA ARG A 98 7.42 -12.63 -8.43
C ARG A 98 7.50 -11.56 -9.53
N ASP A 99 6.47 -10.72 -9.60
CA ASP A 99 6.50 -9.47 -10.33
C ASP A 99 6.28 -8.31 -9.34
N PRO A 100 7.36 -7.65 -8.90
CA PRO A 100 7.27 -6.58 -7.91
C PRO A 100 6.38 -5.41 -8.34
N MET A 101 6.10 -5.24 -9.64
CA MET A 101 5.32 -4.10 -10.10
C MET A 101 3.81 -4.29 -9.91
N ILE A 102 3.33 -5.52 -9.68
CA ILE A 102 1.90 -5.79 -9.47
C ILE A 102 1.43 -5.25 -8.11
N ASN A 103 2.27 -5.36 -7.08
CA ASN A 103 1.98 -4.99 -5.70
C ASN A 103 3.22 -4.39 -5.04
N MET A 104 3.76 -3.34 -5.64
CA MET A 104 5.10 -2.79 -5.37
C MET A 104 5.33 -2.25 -3.96
N HIS A 105 4.28 -1.72 -3.36
CA HIS A 105 4.26 -1.21 -2.00
C HIS A 105 3.00 -1.68 -1.30
N LEU A 106 3.00 -1.64 0.03
CA LEU A 106 1.83 -1.98 0.84
C LEU A 106 0.57 -1.19 0.43
N ASP A 107 0.71 0.12 0.20
CA ASP A 107 -0.38 1.03 -0.20
C ASP A 107 -0.94 0.81 -1.61
N THR A 108 -0.38 -0.12 -2.39
CA THR A 108 -0.90 -0.51 -3.72
C THR A 108 -1.86 -1.69 -3.69
N TYR A 109 -2.03 -2.32 -2.53
CA TYR A 109 -3.00 -3.41 -2.36
C TYR A 109 -3.81 -3.32 -1.06
N VAL A 110 -3.47 -2.40 -0.15
CA VAL A 110 -4.29 -2.09 1.02
C VAL A 110 -3.99 -0.69 1.56
N ASN A 111 -5.01 0.06 1.95
CA ASN A 111 -4.83 1.30 2.70
C ASN A 111 -6.01 1.53 3.64
N LEU A 112 -5.83 2.41 4.64
CA LEU A 112 -6.84 2.71 5.66
C LEU A 112 -7.66 3.93 5.27
N ALA A 113 -8.96 3.74 5.08
CA ALA A 113 -9.92 4.81 4.80
C ALA A 113 -10.43 5.46 6.10
N GLY A 114 -10.31 4.77 7.23
CA GLY A 114 -10.63 5.25 8.57
C GLY A 114 -9.94 4.43 9.66
N HIS A 115 -10.33 4.65 10.91
CA HIS A 115 -9.80 3.93 12.07
C HIS A 115 -10.24 2.45 12.10
N ASP A 116 -11.37 2.13 11.50
CA ASP A 116 -12.06 0.84 11.49
C ASP A 116 -12.27 0.27 10.08
N VAL A 117 -11.81 0.95 9.02
CA VAL A 117 -12.00 0.49 7.64
C VAL A 117 -10.73 0.57 6.79
N ALA A 118 -10.47 -0.51 6.07
CA ALA A 118 -9.46 -0.61 5.02
C ALA A 118 -10.13 -0.88 3.66
N VAL A 119 -9.49 -0.44 2.58
CA VAL A 119 -9.83 -0.89 1.22
C VAL A 119 -8.64 -1.69 0.70
N GLY A 120 -8.85 -2.95 0.30
CA GLY A 120 -7.73 -3.81 -0.07
C GLY A 120 -8.08 -5.09 -0.81
N SER A 121 -7.08 -5.67 -1.47
CA SER A 121 -7.22 -6.91 -2.24
C SER A 121 -7.21 -8.10 -1.30
N GLU A 122 -8.37 -8.70 -1.03
CA GLU A 122 -8.49 -9.88 -0.16
C GLU A 122 -7.55 -11.02 -0.57
N LEU A 123 -7.38 -11.20 -1.88
CA LEU A 123 -6.47 -12.20 -2.43
C LEU A 123 -5.05 -12.03 -1.90
N LEU A 124 -4.55 -10.79 -1.87
CA LEU A 124 -3.21 -10.46 -1.38
C LEU A 124 -3.16 -10.42 0.15
N LEU A 125 -4.18 -9.88 0.80
CA LEU A 125 -4.26 -9.78 2.27
C LEU A 125 -4.22 -11.15 2.96
N ASN A 126 -4.84 -12.17 2.36
CA ASN A 126 -4.88 -13.53 2.91
C ASN A 126 -3.56 -14.28 2.77
N VAL A 127 -2.69 -13.91 1.84
CA VAL A 127 -1.37 -14.55 1.65
C VAL A 127 -0.20 -13.70 2.15
N ALA A 128 -0.44 -12.42 2.48
CA ALA A 128 0.56 -11.52 3.05
C ALA A 128 0.94 -11.94 4.47
N ARG A 129 2.09 -12.60 4.61
CA ARG A 129 2.63 -13.02 5.91
C ARG A 129 2.95 -11.79 6.75
N THR A 130 2.40 -11.75 7.96
CA THR A 130 2.52 -10.60 8.85
C THR A 130 3.16 -11.02 10.17
N GLN A 131 4.23 -10.31 10.55
CA GLN A 131 4.95 -10.49 11.79
C GLN A 131 4.74 -9.28 12.70
N VAL A 132 4.10 -9.50 13.85
CA VAL A 132 3.83 -8.44 14.83
C VAL A 132 5.05 -8.21 15.72
N TYR A 133 5.36 -6.94 15.98
CA TYR A 133 6.31 -6.46 16.97
C TYR A 133 5.59 -5.58 17.98
N ARG A 134 5.87 -5.79 19.28
CA ARG A 134 5.32 -4.99 20.38
C ARG A 134 6.42 -4.34 21.18
N ARG A 135 6.15 -3.15 21.70
CA ARG A 135 7.06 -2.43 22.57
C ARG A 135 7.29 -3.23 23.86
N ARG A 136 8.57 -3.44 24.20
CA ARG A 136 9.05 -3.93 25.50
C ARG A 136 10.16 -3.00 25.96
N GLY A 137 9.80 -2.04 26.82
CA GLY A 137 10.67 -0.94 27.21
C GLY A 137 11.07 -0.06 26.00
N PRO A 138 12.37 0.20 25.76
CA PRO A 138 12.81 1.06 24.66
C PRO A 138 12.81 0.38 23.29
N ARG A 139 12.56 -0.93 23.20
CA ARG A 139 12.73 -1.72 21.97
C ARG A 139 11.43 -2.37 21.52
N MET A 140 11.33 -2.61 20.22
CA MET A 140 10.32 -3.49 19.63
C MET A 140 10.78 -4.95 19.74
N ALA A 141 9.95 -5.81 20.31
CA ALA A 141 10.18 -7.24 20.43
C ALA A 141 9.20 -8.00 19.53
N ARG A 142 9.71 -9.03 18.85
CA ARG A 142 8.92 -9.91 17.98
C ARG A 142 7.93 -10.73 18.81
N VAL A 143 6.68 -10.82 18.35
CA VAL A 143 5.68 -11.76 18.88
C VAL A 143 5.86 -13.11 18.18
N GLU A 144 5.85 -14.24 18.90
CA GLU A 144 6.26 -15.55 18.34
C GLU A 144 5.41 -16.00 17.14
N ARG A 145 4.10 -15.74 17.16
CA ARG A 145 3.19 -16.20 16.11
C ARG A 145 3.15 -15.23 14.92
N THR A 146 3.38 -15.76 13.73
CA THR A 146 3.06 -15.12 12.46
C THR A 146 1.58 -15.31 12.11
N THR A 147 1.01 -14.40 11.32
CA THR A 147 -0.40 -14.41 10.89
C THR A 147 -0.51 -13.89 9.44
N THR A 148 -1.71 -13.75 8.89
CA THR A 148 -1.95 -13.06 7.61
C THR A 148 -2.28 -11.59 7.87
N LEU A 149 -2.14 -10.72 6.87
CA LEU A 149 -2.55 -9.33 7.03
C LEU A 149 -4.07 -9.21 7.22
N ALA A 150 -4.85 -10.04 6.53
CA ALA A 150 -6.31 -10.13 6.71
C ALA A 150 -6.67 -10.42 8.18
N ASP A 151 -6.06 -11.44 8.79
CA ASP A 151 -6.33 -11.79 10.19
C ASP A 151 -5.82 -10.73 11.16
N TYR A 152 -4.72 -10.05 10.84
CA TYR A 152 -4.22 -8.94 11.64
C TYR A 152 -5.23 -7.79 11.67
N LEU A 153 -5.70 -7.34 10.50
CA LEU A 153 -6.69 -6.27 10.39
C LEU A 153 -8.01 -6.64 11.08
N ARG A 154 -8.49 -7.87 10.90
CA ARG A 154 -9.70 -8.36 11.60
C ARG A 154 -9.55 -8.29 13.12
N ARG A 155 -8.41 -8.71 13.68
CA ARG A 155 -8.14 -8.60 15.13
C ARG A 155 -7.98 -7.17 15.63
N LYS A 156 -7.67 -6.22 14.73
CA LYS A 156 -7.68 -4.79 15.03
C LYS A 156 -9.07 -4.15 14.97
N GLY A 157 -10.10 -4.93 14.62
CA GLY A 157 -11.44 -4.39 14.41
C GLY A 157 -11.55 -3.58 13.12
N VAL A 158 -10.66 -3.83 12.14
CA VAL A 158 -10.68 -3.16 10.85
C VAL A 158 -11.45 -4.01 9.85
N GLU A 159 -12.60 -3.52 9.40
CA GLU A 159 -13.36 -4.06 8.28
C GLU A 159 -12.60 -3.82 6.98
N VAL A 160 -12.59 -4.81 6.08
CA VAL A 160 -11.97 -4.67 4.76
C VAL A 160 -13.06 -4.58 3.71
N VAL A 161 -13.13 -3.44 3.04
CA VAL A 161 -13.84 -3.30 1.76
C VAL A 161 -12.96 -3.95 0.67
N PRO A 162 -13.40 -5.07 0.07
CA PRO A 162 -12.60 -5.79 -0.90
C PRO A 162 -12.52 -5.01 -2.21
N ILE A 163 -11.37 -5.10 -2.87
CA ILE A 163 -11.19 -4.70 -4.27
C ILE A 163 -10.74 -5.88 -5.12
N SER A 164 -11.25 -5.94 -6.34
CA SER A 164 -10.89 -6.93 -7.36
C SER A 164 -9.45 -6.77 -7.84
N THR A 165 -8.96 -7.75 -8.62
CA THR A 165 -7.63 -7.69 -9.22
C THR A 165 -7.49 -6.49 -10.15
N ILE A 166 -8.50 -6.24 -11.00
CA ILE A 166 -8.46 -5.09 -11.92
C ILE A 166 -8.49 -3.75 -11.17
N GLU A 167 -9.24 -3.62 -10.08
CA GLU A 167 -9.28 -2.40 -9.25
C GLU A 167 -7.95 -2.19 -8.51
N GLN A 168 -7.37 -3.25 -7.95
CA GLN A 168 -6.04 -3.21 -7.33
C GLN A 168 -4.97 -2.74 -8.33
N MET A 169 -4.91 -3.36 -9.51
CA MET A 169 -3.97 -2.96 -10.56
C MET A 169 -4.24 -1.57 -11.13
N SER A 170 -5.44 -1.04 -10.90
CA SER A 170 -5.85 0.32 -11.26
C SER A 170 -5.71 1.32 -10.10
N TYR A 171 -5.00 0.96 -9.03
CA TYR A 171 -4.67 1.80 -7.88
C TYR A 171 -5.86 2.22 -6.99
N ALA A 172 -6.92 1.41 -6.92
CA ALA A 172 -8.09 1.69 -6.08
C ALA A 172 -7.73 1.87 -4.59
N SER A 173 -6.82 1.06 -4.04
CA SER A 173 -6.35 1.16 -2.66
C SER A 173 -5.33 2.29 -2.44
N ASN A 174 -4.76 2.87 -3.50
CA ASN A 174 -3.76 3.94 -3.39
C ASN A 174 -4.42 5.33 -3.28
N PHE A 175 -5.40 5.46 -2.38
CA PHE A 175 -6.14 6.70 -2.13
C PHE A 175 -5.54 7.50 -0.99
N LEU A 176 -5.80 8.81 -0.97
CA LEU A 176 -5.47 9.69 0.16
C LEU A 176 -6.65 9.76 1.12
N ALA A 177 -6.49 9.30 2.36
CA ALA A 177 -7.43 9.59 3.43
C ALA A 177 -7.23 11.03 3.93
N THR A 178 -8.24 11.88 3.76
CA THR A 178 -8.21 13.30 4.12
C THR A 178 -8.74 13.57 5.53
N ARG A 179 -9.68 12.75 5.98
CA ARG A 179 -10.19 12.63 7.35
C ARG A 179 -10.77 11.22 7.50
N ASP A 180 -11.14 10.84 8.72
CA ASP A 180 -11.74 9.53 8.99
C ASP A 180 -12.94 9.29 8.06
N HIS A 181 -12.99 8.14 7.39
CA HIS A 181 -13.97 7.75 6.37
C HIS A 181 -14.07 8.65 5.12
N HIS A 182 -13.13 9.55 4.87
CA HIS A 182 -13.17 10.42 3.67
C HIS A 182 -11.89 10.31 2.85
N ILE A 183 -12.04 9.79 1.64
CA ILE A 183 -10.91 9.49 0.77
C ILE A 183 -10.97 10.28 -0.54
N VAL A 184 -9.79 10.59 -1.07
CA VAL A 184 -9.57 11.08 -2.43
C VAL A 184 -8.94 9.96 -3.22
N ALA A 185 -9.63 9.49 -4.27
CA ALA A 185 -9.23 8.28 -4.98
C ALA A 185 -9.37 8.43 -6.50
N VAL A 186 -8.77 7.48 -7.21
CA VAL A 186 -8.94 7.31 -8.66
C VAL A 186 -10.35 6.80 -8.97
N ASP A 187 -10.89 7.16 -10.13
CA ASP A 187 -12.05 6.46 -10.70
C ASP A 187 -11.54 5.35 -11.60
N VAL A 188 -11.67 4.10 -11.15
CA VAL A 188 -11.17 2.92 -11.90
C VAL A 188 -11.84 2.81 -13.26
N GLY A 189 -13.05 3.37 -13.43
CA GLY A 189 -13.75 3.40 -14.71
C GLY A 189 -12.96 4.09 -15.82
N ARG A 190 -12.07 4.99 -15.44
CA ARG A 190 -11.27 5.80 -16.36
C ARG A 190 -9.89 5.21 -16.66
N THR A 191 -9.38 4.34 -15.78
CA THR A 191 -8.02 3.77 -15.90
C THR A 191 -8.02 2.29 -16.30
N ALA A 192 -9.07 1.54 -15.97
CA ALA A 192 -9.10 0.08 -16.11
C ALA A 192 -8.83 -0.42 -17.53
N GLU A 193 -9.30 0.26 -18.58
CA GLU A 193 -9.03 -0.14 -19.97
C GLU A 193 -7.54 -0.08 -20.31
N ARG A 194 -6.87 0.99 -19.87
CA ARG A 194 -5.45 1.18 -20.13
C ARG A 194 -4.64 0.10 -19.41
N VAL A 195 -5.02 -0.20 -18.16
CA VAL A 195 -4.43 -1.29 -17.36
C VAL A 195 -4.66 -2.65 -18.03
N LEU A 196 -5.89 -2.94 -18.45
CA LEU A 196 -6.24 -4.20 -19.10
C LEU A 196 -5.53 -4.37 -20.45
N GLY A 197 -5.44 -3.30 -21.26
CA GLY A 197 -4.71 -3.30 -22.52
C GLY A 197 -3.20 -3.53 -22.32
N HIS A 198 -2.61 -2.97 -21.26
CA HIS A 198 -1.24 -3.30 -20.89
C HIS A 198 -1.09 -4.77 -20.50
N LEU A 199 -1.98 -5.27 -19.64
CA LEU A 199 -1.99 -6.64 -19.18
C LEU A 199 -2.17 -7.64 -20.34
N ALA A 200 -3.05 -7.33 -21.30
CA ALA A 200 -3.24 -8.12 -22.52
C ALA A 200 -1.94 -8.22 -23.34
N ARG A 201 -1.20 -7.11 -23.47
CA ARG A 201 0.07 -7.07 -24.21
C ARG A 201 1.14 -7.95 -23.55
N VAL A 202 1.29 -7.87 -22.24
CA VAL A 202 2.28 -8.68 -21.52
C VAL A 202 1.86 -10.16 -21.44
N ALA A 203 0.56 -10.45 -21.33
CA ALA A 203 0.02 -11.81 -21.38
C ALA A 203 0.20 -12.45 -22.75
N ARG A 204 0.07 -11.71 -23.86
CA ARG A 204 0.38 -12.24 -25.20
C ARG A 204 1.85 -12.62 -25.34
N ARG A 205 2.76 -11.85 -24.74
CA ARG A 205 4.21 -12.12 -24.77
C ARG A 205 4.63 -13.24 -23.83
N ARG A 206 3.96 -13.37 -22.68
CA ARG A 206 4.27 -14.37 -21.63
C ARG A 206 2.97 -15.01 -21.11
N PRO A 207 2.30 -15.84 -21.92
CA PRO A 207 0.97 -16.36 -21.60
C PRO A 207 0.97 -17.28 -20.38
N ALA A 208 2.02 -18.08 -20.20
CA ALA A 208 2.17 -18.93 -19.02
C ALA A 208 2.26 -18.12 -17.70
N ARG A 209 2.84 -16.92 -17.76
CA ARG A 209 3.04 -16.06 -16.60
C ARG A 209 1.83 -15.18 -16.29
N TYR A 210 1.31 -14.46 -17.29
CA TYR A 210 0.27 -13.46 -17.06
C TYR A 210 -1.11 -13.85 -17.60
N GLY A 211 -1.26 -15.00 -18.25
CA GLY A 211 -2.53 -15.40 -18.87
C GLY A 211 -3.67 -15.57 -17.87
N ARG A 212 -3.42 -16.15 -16.69
CA ARG A 212 -4.43 -16.28 -15.62
C ARG A 212 -4.80 -14.92 -15.03
N LEU A 213 -3.80 -14.07 -14.78
CA LEU A 213 -3.99 -12.70 -14.32
C LEU A 213 -4.86 -11.89 -15.30
N TYR A 214 -4.53 -11.91 -16.59
CA TYR A 214 -5.28 -11.24 -17.64
C TYR A 214 -6.73 -11.72 -17.76
N ARG A 215 -6.96 -13.03 -17.84
CA ARG A 215 -8.32 -13.58 -17.95
C ARG A 215 -9.19 -13.23 -16.75
N THR A 216 -8.58 -13.19 -15.56
CA THR A 216 -9.28 -12.81 -14.33
C THR A 216 -9.64 -11.33 -14.33
N ALA A 217 -8.67 -10.45 -14.55
CA ALA A 217 -8.90 -9.00 -14.60
C ALA A 217 -9.91 -8.60 -15.70
N ARG A 218 -9.88 -9.27 -16.87
CA ARG A 218 -10.86 -9.03 -17.94
C ARG A 218 -12.29 -9.39 -17.53
N ARG A 219 -12.46 -10.54 -16.88
CA ARG A 219 -13.76 -11.00 -16.39
C ARG A 219 -14.29 -10.04 -15.32
N GLU A 220 -13.47 -9.76 -14.31
CA GLU A 220 -13.82 -8.81 -13.24
C GLU A 220 -14.24 -7.44 -13.78
N LEU A 221 -13.52 -6.89 -14.76
CA LEU A 221 -13.88 -5.60 -15.37
C LEU A 221 -15.24 -5.65 -16.07
N THR A 222 -15.55 -6.77 -16.73
CA THR A 222 -16.84 -6.96 -17.40
C THR A 222 -17.97 -7.01 -16.38
N ASP A 223 -17.80 -7.82 -15.34
CA ASP A 223 -18.79 -8.02 -14.27
C ASP A 223 -19.05 -6.71 -13.51
N LEU A 224 -17.99 -6.00 -13.09
CA LEU A 224 -18.08 -4.75 -12.33
C LEU A 224 -18.65 -3.58 -13.13
N ARG A 225 -18.49 -3.60 -14.47
CA ARG A 225 -19.15 -2.62 -15.33
C ARG A 225 -20.62 -2.92 -15.51
N SER A 226 -20.98 -4.19 -15.70
CA SER A 226 -22.37 -4.60 -15.86
C SER A 226 -23.21 -4.30 -14.62
N SER A 227 -22.63 -4.46 -13.43
CA SER A 227 -23.25 -4.12 -12.14
C SER A 227 -23.16 -2.63 -11.78
N GLY A 228 -22.28 -1.87 -12.44
CA GLY A 228 -22.01 -0.46 -12.10
C GLY A 228 -21.20 -0.27 -10.81
N GLU A 229 -20.65 -1.34 -10.24
CA GLU A 229 -20.01 -1.35 -8.92
C GLU A 229 -18.50 -1.08 -8.92
N LEU A 230 -17.92 -0.93 -10.11
CA LEU A 230 -16.50 -0.61 -10.27
C LEU A 230 -16.08 0.57 -9.37
N PHE A 231 -14.98 0.42 -8.65
CA PHE A 231 -14.49 1.38 -7.67
C PHE A 231 -14.41 2.81 -8.27
N PRO A 232 -14.92 3.83 -7.56
CA PRO A 232 -15.39 3.80 -6.17
C PRO A 232 -16.91 3.64 -6.00
N ARG A 233 -17.64 3.09 -6.97
CA ARG A 233 -19.12 3.06 -6.93
C ARG A 233 -19.71 1.90 -6.14
N THR A 234 -18.90 0.93 -5.74
CA THR A 234 -19.33 -0.25 -4.97
C THR A 234 -20.20 0.14 -3.76
N PRO A 235 -21.33 -0.56 -3.52
CA PRO A 235 -22.17 -0.33 -2.35
C PRO A 235 -21.43 -0.59 -1.03
N MET A 236 -20.38 -1.41 -1.03
CA MET A 236 -19.62 -1.76 0.18
C MET A 236 -18.91 -0.54 0.79
N LEU A 237 -18.42 0.41 -0.02
CA LEU A 237 -17.85 1.65 0.49
C LEU A 237 -18.90 2.48 1.24
N ARG A 238 -20.12 2.57 0.70
CA ARG A 238 -21.23 3.29 1.35
C ARG A 238 -21.67 2.59 2.64
N ALA A 239 -21.75 1.26 2.64
CA ALA A 239 -22.08 0.47 3.82
C ALA A 239 -21.04 0.66 4.95
N ALA A 240 -19.76 0.77 4.60
CA ALA A 240 -18.67 1.07 5.52
C ALA A 240 -18.53 2.58 5.86
N GLY A 241 -19.51 3.41 5.49
CA GLY A 241 -19.51 4.86 5.78
C GLY A 241 -18.47 5.68 5.00
N VAL A 242 -17.77 5.09 4.02
CA VAL A 242 -16.69 5.76 3.29
C VAL A 242 -17.24 6.70 2.22
N THR A 243 -16.92 7.98 2.36
CA THR A 243 -17.18 8.99 1.34
C THR A 243 -15.98 9.13 0.41
N VAL A 244 -16.21 9.02 -0.89
CA VAL A 244 -15.15 9.14 -1.90
C VAL A 244 -15.30 10.41 -2.72
N ARG A 245 -14.20 11.17 -2.82
CA ARG A 245 -14.02 12.21 -3.82
C ARG A 245 -13.12 11.69 -4.93
N SER A 246 -13.69 11.41 -6.10
CA SER A 246 -12.91 10.99 -7.26
C SER A 246 -12.20 12.17 -7.91
N LEU A 247 -10.97 11.94 -8.36
CA LEU A 247 -10.23 12.88 -9.20
C LEU A 247 -9.85 12.23 -10.55
N PRO A 248 -9.81 13.00 -11.65
CA PRO A 248 -9.30 12.53 -12.93
C PRO A 248 -7.78 12.47 -12.88
N LEU A 249 -7.25 11.31 -12.49
CA LEU A 249 -5.80 11.07 -12.32
C LEU A 249 -5.25 10.12 -13.40
N GLU A 250 -5.94 9.96 -14.52
CA GLU A 250 -5.68 8.89 -15.50
C GLU A 250 -4.27 8.99 -16.08
N GLU A 251 -3.83 10.21 -16.37
CA GLU A 251 -2.47 10.46 -16.89
C GLU A 251 -1.40 10.30 -15.82
N ILE A 252 -1.72 10.64 -14.57
CA ILE A 252 -0.77 10.53 -13.46
C ILE A 252 -0.57 9.06 -13.06
N THR A 253 -1.63 8.24 -13.12
CA THR A 253 -1.54 6.81 -12.83
C THR A 253 -0.64 6.03 -13.80
N GLY A 254 -0.31 6.59 -14.96
CA GLY A 254 0.71 6.06 -15.87
C GLY A 254 2.12 5.98 -15.24
N GLY A 255 2.38 6.76 -14.18
CA GLY A 255 3.59 6.69 -13.35
C GLY A 255 3.59 5.61 -12.28
N TYR A 256 2.60 4.71 -12.30
CA TYR A 256 2.43 3.59 -11.37
C TYR A 256 2.05 3.97 -9.93
N GLY A 257 1.11 4.91 -9.75
CA GLY A 257 0.59 5.30 -8.43
C GLY A 257 -0.73 6.08 -8.50
N GLY A 258 -1.47 6.07 -7.39
CA GLY A 258 -2.71 6.83 -7.21
C GLY A 258 -2.49 8.10 -6.37
N ALA A 259 -3.56 8.60 -5.76
CA ALA A 259 -3.54 9.84 -4.98
C ALA A 259 -2.57 9.78 -3.78
N HIS A 260 -2.45 8.63 -3.11
CA HIS A 260 -1.57 8.49 -1.95
C HIS A 260 -0.11 8.74 -2.31
N CYS A 261 0.38 8.11 -3.39
CA CYS A 261 1.77 8.25 -3.87
C CYS A 261 2.17 9.68 -4.25
N LEU A 262 1.20 10.55 -4.54
CA LEU A 262 1.42 11.97 -4.90
C LEU A 262 1.52 12.89 -3.68
N THR A 263 1.28 12.35 -2.48
CA THR A 263 1.16 13.14 -1.27
C THR A 263 2.19 12.73 -0.22
N CYS A 264 2.59 13.71 0.58
CA CYS A 264 3.38 13.48 1.79
C CYS A 264 2.72 14.25 2.93
N VAL A 265 1.96 13.55 3.78
CA VAL A 265 1.27 14.15 4.91
C VAL A 265 2.28 14.72 5.90
N GLN A 266 2.17 16.02 6.21
CA GLN A 266 3.03 16.69 7.19
C GLN A 266 2.44 16.76 8.59
N ARG A 267 1.12 16.87 8.68
CA ARG A 267 0.34 16.86 9.92
C ARG A 267 -0.99 16.17 9.65
N ARG A 268 -1.42 15.34 10.59
CA ARG A 268 -2.74 14.70 10.63
C ARG A 268 -3.23 14.85 12.06
N GLN A 269 -4.43 15.41 12.23
CA GLN A 269 -5.09 15.53 13.52
C GLN A 269 -5.76 14.22 13.89
#